data_AF-A0A386UV20-F1
#
_entry.id   AF-A0A386UV20-F1
#
_cell.length_a   1.000
_cell.length_b   1.000
_cell.length_c   1.000
_cell.angle_alpha   90.00
_cell.angle_beta   90.00
_cell.angle_gamma   90.00
#
_symmetry.space_group_name_H-M   'P 1'
#
loop_
_entity.id
_entity.type
_entity.pdbx_description
1 polymer ?
#
loop_
_entity_poly.entity_id
_entity_poly.type
_entity_poly.pdbx_seq_one_letter_code
_entity_poly.pdbx_strand_id
1 'polypeptide(L)'
;MAKRRRLETPSSADLSRIEEQFRSETSLPSLGRGIAPIAQVAAESAAVASPESAAARAARAKAEADAARLQEAETRGLLIAELPIDQIDEAAMIRDRMVMTEEDMQELRLSIAAHGLRLPIEVFETGDGTPPRYGLLSGYRRLHAVRALHALTGDDRYARIRALIRPRAEADAAFVLMVEENEVREELSHFERGRIAVIAANQGAFANTEDAVNKLFASGSKAKRSKVRSFALIFEELGDMLRFPEALTERRGLRLSTALRGGAETRIRQALSVADPEDAEEEWQLIEAVLEAAEVRPRDPSRGGRPKARVPPQVGWLDDVTIRTTSGITIRRGKDGRAHVLRLEGEPLHDELMDMLMVHIRSVLER
;
A
#
# COMPACT_ATOMS: atom_id res chain seq x y z
N MET A 1 -93.99 -9.70 21.39
CA MET A 1 -92.64 -10.27 21.60
C MET A 1 -92.10 -10.76 20.26
N ALA A 2 -91.12 -10.04 19.68
CA ALA A 2 -90.54 -10.38 18.38
C ALA A 2 -89.55 -11.55 18.54
N LYS A 3 -89.82 -12.69 17.87
CA LYS A 3 -88.91 -13.85 17.85
C LYS A 3 -87.65 -13.46 17.05
N ARG A 4 -86.52 -13.30 17.74
CA ARG A 4 -85.20 -13.14 17.11
C ARG A 4 -84.84 -14.44 16.38
N ARG A 5 -84.82 -14.39 15.04
CA ARG A 5 -84.39 -15.48 14.17
C ARG A 5 -82.86 -15.54 14.24
N ARG A 6 -82.29 -16.63 14.78
CA ARG A 6 -80.82 -16.85 14.79
C ARG A 6 -80.37 -16.99 13.33
N LEU A 7 -79.40 -16.18 12.92
CA LEU A 7 -78.67 -16.39 11.66
C LEU A 7 -77.73 -17.58 11.86
N GLU A 8 -77.92 -18.62 11.06
CA GLU A 8 -76.96 -19.71 10.95
C GLU A 8 -75.91 -19.36 9.90
N THR A 9 -74.64 -19.63 10.22
CA THR A 9 -73.52 -19.41 9.31
C THR A 9 -73.60 -20.40 8.15
N PRO A 10 -73.47 -19.96 6.89
CA PRO A 10 -73.55 -20.83 5.72
C PRO A 10 -72.55 -21.99 5.82
N SER A 11 -72.99 -23.20 5.48
CA SER A 11 -72.09 -24.36 5.41
C SER A 11 -71.11 -24.21 4.24
N SER A 12 -70.01 -24.97 4.23
CA SER A 12 -69.06 -24.96 3.12
C SER A 12 -69.73 -25.27 1.77
N ALA A 13 -70.72 -26.15 1.77
CA ALA A 13 -71.50 -26.49 0.58
C ALA A 13 -72.41 -25.34 0.10
N ASP A 14 -72.88 -24.49 1.02
CA ASP A 14 -73.66 -23.30 0.65
C ASP A 14 -72.73 -22.21 0.11
N LEU A 15 -71.52 -22.06 0.65
CA LEU A 15 -70.49 -21.19 0.09
C LEU A 15 -70.09 -21.62 -1.32
N SER A 16 -69.91 -22.93 -1.55
CA SER A 16 -69.61 -23.47 -2.88
C SER A 16 -70.74 -23.21 -3.89
N ARG A 17 -72.00 -23.38 -3.46
CA ARG A 17 -73.17 -23.08 -4.32
C ARG A 17 -73.27 -21.59 -4.65
N ILE A 18 -73.02 -20.71 -3.67
CA ILE A 18 -73.00 -19.27 -3.89
C ILE A 18 -71.86 -18.89 -4.85
N GLU A 19 -70.69 -19.52 -4.71
CA GLU A 19 -69.53 -19.29 -5.57
C GLU A 19 -69.74 -19.80 -7.01
N GLU A 20 -70.38 -20.96 -7.18
CA GLU A 20 -70.79 -21.49 -8.50
C GLU A 20 -71.85 -20.61 -9.16
N GLN A 21 -72.84 -20.14 -8.40
CA GLN A 21 -73.83 -19.21 -8.90
C GLN A 21 -73.18 -17.90 -9.35
N PHE A 22 -72.25 -17.36 -8.56
CA PHE A 22 -71.48 -16.17 -8.91
C PHE A 22 -70.63 -16.37 -10.17
N ARG A 23 -69.99 -17.54 -10.34
CA ARG A 23 -69.25 -17.89 -11.56
C ARG A 23 -70.16 -18.05 -12.77
N SER A 24 -71.38 -18.53 -12.58
CA SER A 24 -72.36 -18.68 -13.67
C SER A 24 -72.94 -17.34 -14.13
N GLU A 25 -73.21 -16.42 -13.19
CA GLU A 25 -73.73 -15.07 -13.47
C GLU A 25 -72.63 -14.11 -13.96
N THR A 26 -71.38 -14.31 -13.53
CA THR A 26 -70.20 -13.50 -13.92
C THR A 26 -69.36 -14.19 -15.00
N SER A 27 -69.89 -15.24 -15.66
CA SER A 27 -69.23 -15.81 -16.84
C SER A 27 -69.27 -14.78 -17.96
N LEU A 28 -68.23 -13.96 -18.04
CA LEU A 28 -67.96 -13.12 -19.20
C LEU A 28 -68.07 -14.01 -20.44
N PRO A 29 -68.78 -13.58 -21.51
CA PRO A 29 -68.87 -14.39 -22.70
C PRO A 29 -67.45 -14.72 -23.15
N SER A 30 -67.20 -16.01 -23.38
CA SER A 30 -65.97 -16.53 -23.95
C SER A 30 -65.43 -15.52 -24.96
N LEU A 31 -64.20 -15.03 -24.73
CA LEU A 31 -63.45 -14.11 -25.60
C LEU A 31 -63.16 -14.78 -26.95
N GLY A 32 -64.21 -15.02 -27.73
CA GLY A 32 -64.20 -15.45 -29.09
C GLY A 32 -64.36 -14.23 -29.98
N ARG A 33 -63.26 -13.85 -30.62
CA ARG A 33 -63.19 -13.22 -31.95
C ARG A 33 -64.39 -12.31 -32.31
N GLY A 34 -64.39 -11.08 -31.82
CA GLY A 34 -65.43 -10.10 -32.19
C GLY A 34 -65.56 -8.89 -31.28
N ILE A 35 -64.49 -8.44 -30.62
CA ILE A 35 -64.53 -7.13 -29.97
C ILE A 35 -64.64 -6.11 -31.10
N ALA A 36 -65.71 -5.33 -31.13
CA ALA A 36 -65.85 -4.23 -32.09
C ALA A 36 -64.58 -3.36 -32.01
N PRO A 37 -64.01 -2.88 -33.14
CA PRO A 37 -62.72 -2.18 -33.15
C PRO A 37 -62.64 -1.05 -32.12
N ILE A 38 -63.76 -0.36 -31.89
CA ILE A 38 -63.89 0.72 -30.91
C ILE A 38 -63.76 0.22 -29.47
N ALA A 39 -64.32 -0.95 -29.14
CA ALA A 39 -64.21 -1.54 -27.80
C ALA A 39 -62.79 -2.07 -27.52
N GLN A 40 -62.09 -2.53 -28.56
CA GLN A 40 -60.68 -2.91 -28.49
C GLN A 40 -59.81 -1.68 -28.27
N VAL A 41 -59.99 -0.63 -29.10
CA VAL A 41 -59.26 0.64 -28.97
C VAL A 41 -59.58 1.35 -27.65
N ALA A 42 -60.82 1.28 -27.16
CA ALA A 42 -61.20 1.85 -25.87
C ALA A 42 -60.57 1.08 -24.69
N ALA A 43 -60.53 -0.26 -24.76
CA ALA A 43 -59.87 -1.08 -23.75
C ALA A 43 -58.35 -0.87 -23.75
N GLU A 44 -57.73 -0.80 -24.94
CA GLU A 44 -56.31 -0.48 -25.10
C GLU A 44 -56.00 0.95 -24.62
N SER A 45 -56.84 1.92 -24.96
CA SER A 45 -56.69 3.31 -24.50
C SER A 45 -56.86 3.43 -22.98
N ALA A 46 -57.78 2.67 -22.38
CA ALA A 46 -57.98 2.63 -20.94
C ALA A 46 -56.85 1.89 -20.19
N ALA A 47 -56.23 0.89 -20.83
CA ALA A 47 -55.06 0.19 -20.28
C ALA A 47 -53.78 1.05 -20.35
N VAL A 48 -53.66 1.90 -21.38
CA VAL A 48 -52.53 2.84 -21.55
C VAL A 48 -52.76 4.13 -20.76
N ALA A 49 -54.00 4.58 -20.62
CA ALA A 49 -54.37 5.71 -19.77
C ALA A 49 -54.33 5.27 -18.29
N SER A 50 -53.13 5.29 -17.71
CA SER A 50 -53.00 5.18 -16.26
C SER A 50 -53.92 6.22 -15.60
N PRO A 51 -54.86 5.81 -14.72
CA PRO A 51 -55.80 6.72 -14.04
C PRO A 51 -55.12 7.63 -13.02
N GLU A 52 -53.79 7.62 -12.98
CA GLU A 52 -52.97 8.42 -12.11
C GLU A 52 -53.08 9.90 -12.47
N SER A 53 -53.39 10.71 -11.46
CA SER A 53 -53.38 12.15 -11.59
C SER A 53 -52.00 12.64 -12.05
N ALA A 54 -51.94 13.81 -12.70
CA ALA A 54 -50.66 14.43 -13.06
C ALA A 54 -49.73 14.60 -11.83
N ALA A 55 -50.31 14.83 -10.66
CA ALA A 55 -49.59 14.89 -9.38
C ALA A 55 -49.00 13.53 -8.97
N ALA A 56 -49.74 12.42 -9.13
CA ALA A 56 -49.25 11.08 -8.84
C ALA A 56 -48.08 10.69 -9.76
N ARG A 57 -48.19 10.99 -11.07
CA ARG A 57 -47.09 10.77 -12.03
C ARG A 57 -45.85 11.58 -11.69
N ALA A 58 -46.00 12.85 -11.31
CA ALA A 58 -44.90 13.70 -10.89
C ALA A 58 -44.22 13.21 -9.60
N ALA A 59 -45.02 12.76 -8.62
CA ALA A 59 -44.50 12.20 -7.37
C ALA A 59 -43.70 10.91 -7.60
N ARG A 60 -44.20 10.02 -8.47
CA ARG A 60 -43.51 8.79 -8.86
C ARG A 60 -42.19 9.08 -9.58
N ALA A 61 -42.19 9.97 -10.57
CA ALA A 61 -40.97 10.37 -11.27
C ALA A 61 -39.92 10.97 -10.32
N LYS A 62 -40.35 11.76 -9.33
CA LYS A 62 -39.46 12.28 -8.29
C LYS A 62 -38.90 11.15 -7.41
N ALA A 63 -39.74 10.22 -6.96
CA ALA A 63 -39.30 9.09 -6.15
C ALA A 63 -38.30 8.18 -6.90
N GLU A 64 -38.53 7.94 -8.19
CA GLU A 64 -37.61 7.19 -9.06
C GLU A 64 -36.27 7.93 -9.21
N ALA A 65 -36.29 9.25 -9.39
CA ALA A 65 -35.07 10.06 -9.45
C ALA A 65 -34.31 10.11 -8.12
N ASP A 66 -35.02 10.20 -7.00
CA ASP A 66 -34.43 10.20 -5.65
C ASP A 66 -33.80 8.83 -5.34
N ALA A 67 -34.46 7.73 -5.72
CA ALA A 67 -33.95 6.38 -5.58
C ALA A 67 -32.70 6.15 -6.44
N ALA A 68 -32.69 6.62 -7.69
CA ALA A 68 -31.52 6.55 -8.56
C ALA A 68 -30.32 7.31 -7.97
N ARG A 69 -30.55 8.52 -7.41
CA ARG A 69 -29.50 9.29 -6.72
C ARG A 69 -28.96 8.59 -5.48
N LEU A 70 -29.83 7.95 -4.69
CA LEU A 70 -29.42 7.18 -3.52
C LEU A 70 -28.54 5.98 -3.93
N GLN A 71 -28.98 5.20 -4.92
CA GLN A 71 -28.21 4.08 -5.44
C GLN A 71 -26.85 4.51 -6.00
N GLU A 72 -26.80 5.65 -6.70
CA GLU A 72 -25.54 6.21 -7.20
C GLU A 72 -24.61 6.65 -6.05
N ALA A 73 -25.16 7.22 -4.97
CA ALA A 73 -24.39 7.60 -3.80
C ALA A 73 -23.87 6.38 -3.02
N GLU A 74 -24.67 5.32 -2.91
CA GLU A 74 -24.28 4.03 -2.33
C GLU A 74 -23.16 3.38 -3.14
N THR A 75 -23.34 3.28 -4.46
CA THR A 75 -22.38 2.63 -5.37
C THR A 75 -21.03 3.36 -5.39
N ARG A 76 -21.03 4.69 -5.19
CA ARG A 76 -19.81 5.51 -5.09
C ARG A 76 -19.23 5.59 -3.68
N GLY A 77 -19.83 4.93 -2.69
CA GLY A 77 -19.34 4.95 -1.30
C GLY A 77 -19.38 6.33 -0.65
N LEU A 78 -20.38 7.16 -1.00
CA LEU A 78 -20.54 8.53 -0.48
C LEU A 78 -21.40 8.59 0.79
N LEU A 79 -22.04 7.48 1.16
CA LEU A 79 -22.91 7.41 2.33
C LEU A 79 -22.14 7.02 3.59
N ILE A 80 -22.45 7.71 4.69
CA ILE A 80 -21.98 7.35 6.02
C ILE A 80 -22.94 6.30 6.60
N ALA A 81 -22.39 5.14 6.97
CA ALA A 81 -23.10 4.07 7.64
C ALA A 81 -22.61 3.91 9.09
N GLU A 82 -23.47 3.39 9.98
CA GLU A 82 -23.08 3.02 11.35
C GLU A 82 -22.85 1.52 11.46
N LEU A 83 -21.57 1.13 11.49
CA LEU A 83 -21.13 -0.25 11.45
C LEU A 83 -20.81 -0.79 12.84
N PRO A 84 -21.19 -2.04 13.17
CA PRO A 84 -20.76 -2.70 14.39
C PRO A 84 -19.23 -2.81 14.46
N ILE A 85 -18.65 -2.44 15.60
CA ILE A 85 -17.18 -2.40 15.75
C ILE A 85 -16.53 -3.78 15.68
N ASP A 86 -17.29 -4.85 15.91
CA ASP A 86 -16.88 -6.26 15.85
C ASP A 86 -16.88 -6.84 14.43
N GLN A 87 -17.58 -6.20 13.49
CA GLN A 87 -17.60 -6.60 12.08
C GLN A 87 -16.46 -5.99 11.26
N ILE A 88 -15.62 -5.17 11.89
CA ILE A 88 -14.52 -4.46 11.24
C ILE A 88 -13.22 -5.19 11.53
N ASP A 89 -12.57 -5.67 10.48
CA ASP A 89 -11.22 -6.20 10.57
C ASP A 89 -10.22 -5.06 10.53
N GLU A 90 -9.50 -4.85 11.64
CA GLU A 90 -8.39 -3.91 11.68
C GLU A 90 -7.12 -4.47 11.03
N ALA A 91 -7.01 -5.79 10.89
CA ALA A 91 -5.88 -6.51 10.32
C ALA A 91 -6.06 -6.81 8.82
N ALA A 92 -7.23 -6.53 8.24
CA ALA A 92 -7.49 -6.67 6.81
C ALA A 92 -6.49 -5.90 5.93
N MET A 93 -5.85 -4.87 6.50
CA MET A 93 -4.69 -4.21 5.90
C MET A 93 -3.55 -4.18 6.92
N ILE A 94 -2.36 -4.57 6.49
CA ILE A 94 -1.14 -4.39 7.30
C ILE A 94 -0.84 -2.91 7.33
N ARG A 95 -1.11 -2.30 8.48
CA ARG A 95 -0.85 -0.89 8.73
C ARG A 95 0.48 -0.72 9.40
N ASP A 96 1.07 0.44 9.13
CA ASP A 96 2.10 0.96 10.00
C ASP A 96 1.56 0.96 11.42
N ARG A 97 2.27 0.26 12.30
CA ARG A 97 2.07 0.43 13.73
C ARG A 97 2.69 1.78 14.03
N MET A 98 1.97 2.87 13.70
CA MET A 98 2.25 4.16 14.32
C MET A 98 2.33 3.86 15.82
N VAL A 99 3.53 3.92 16.36
CA VAL A 99 3.79 3.78 17.79
C VAL A 99 3.14 5.00 18.42
N MET A 100 1.86 4.87 18.72
CA MET A 100 1.13 5.87 19.47
C MET A 100 1.59 5.78 20.90
N THR A 101 1.96 6.93 21.47
CA THR A 101 2.12 7.04 22.90
C THR A 101 0.75 6.79 23.55
N GLU A 102 0.77 6.17 24.73
CA GLU A 102 -0.47 5.93 25.49
C GLU A 102 -1.18 7.26 25.82
N GLU A 103 -0.42 8.34 26.00
CA GLU A 103 -0.90 9.71 26.22
C GLU A 103 -1.75 10.24 25.05
N ASP A 104 -1.27 10.13 23.81
CA ASP A 104 -2.01 10.52 22.60
C ASP A 104 -3.32 9.76 22.45
N MET A 105 -3.32 8.47 22.84
CA MET A 105 -4.52 7.63 22.80
C MET A 105 -5.51 8.01 23.89
N GLN A 106 -5.04 8.44 25.07
CA GLN A 106 -5.90 8.93 26.15
C GLN A 106 -6.59 10.23 25.75
N GLU A 107 -5.87 11.18 25.16
CA GLU A 107 -6.45 12.44 24.69
C GLU A 107 -7.54 12.20 23.63
N LEU A 108 -7.26 11.34 22.65
CA LEU A 108 -8.24 10.99 21.62
C LEU A 108 -9.50 10.36 22.21
N ARG A 109 -9.36 9.45 23.19
CA ARG A 109 -10.51 8.85 23.90
C ARG A 109 -11.34 9.90 24.61
N LEU A 110 -10.71 10.82 25.34
CA LEU A 110 -11.41 11.90 26.04
C LEU A 110 -12.18 12.82 25.08
N SER A 111 -11.54 13.17 23.96
CA SER A 111 -12.17 13.97 22.90
C SER A 111 -13.39 13.27 22.30
N ILE A 112 -13.29 11.97 21.98
CA ILE A 112 -14.42 11.18 21.47
C ILE A 112 -15.50 11.02 22.53
N ALA A 113 -15.16 10.87 23.81
CA ALA A 113 -16.13 10.80 24.89
C ALA A 113 -16.91 12.10 25.09
N ALA A 114 -16.25 13.25 24.93
CA ALA A 114 -16.85 14.57 25.11
C ALA A 114 -17.65 15.06 23.89
N HIS A 115 -17.19 14.77 22.67
CA HIS A 115 -17.72 15.38 21.45
C HIS A 115 -18.22 14.38 20.41
N GLY A 116 -18.03 13.08 20.65
CA GLY A 116 -18.30 12.04 19.68
C GLY A 116 -17.28 12.02 18.52
N LEU A 117 -17.49 11.08 17.60
CA LEU A 117 -16.63 10.93 16.44
C LEU A 117 -16.98 11.97 15.37
N ARG A 118 -16.08 12.92 15.11
CA ARG A 118 -16.26 13.97 14.08
C ARG A 118 -16.10 13.46 12.65
N LEU A 119 -15.03 12.70 12.41
CA LEU A 119 -14.69 12.17 11.08
C LEU A 119 -14.98 10.66 11.03
N PRO A 120 -15.73 10.16 10.04
CA PRO A 120 -15.99 8.74 9.89
C PRO A 120 -14.71 7.98 9.50
N ILE A 121 -14.62 6.71 9.89
CA ILE A 121 -13.58 5.80 9.40
C ILE A 121 -13.86 5.42 7.93
N GLU A 122 -12.89 4.87 7.23
CA GLU A 122 -13.12 4.32 5.89
C GLU A 122 -12.90 2.81 5.91
N VAL A 123 -13.77 2.07 5.24
CA VAL A 123 -13.74 0.60 5.17
C VAL A 123 -14.08 0.11 3.76
N PHE A 124 -13.80 -1.16 3.46
CA PHE A 124 -14.25 -1.84 2.25
C PHE A 124 -14.92 -3.18 2.62
N GLU A 125 -15.75 -3.74 1.74
CA GLU A 125 -16.40 -5.05 1.99
C GLU A 125 -15.46 -6.24 1.69
N THR A 126 -15.29 -7.13 2.66
CA THR A 126 -14.39 -8.29 2.56
C THR A 126 -14.95 -9.43 1.70
N GLY A 127 -16.16 -9.32 1.14
CA GLY A 127 -16.70 -10.21 0.11
C GLY A 127 -17.24 -11.56 0.60
N ASP A 128 -16.80 -12.02 1.77
CA ASP A 128 -17.02 -13.41 2.20
C ASP A 128 -18.27 -13.61 3.08
N GLY A 129 -19.03 -12.54 3.33
CA GLY A 129 -20.30 -12.56 4.08
C GLY A 129 -20.19 -12.97 5.56
N THR A 130 -19.04 -13.51 5.96
CA THR A 130 -18.66 -13.92 7.31
C THR A 130 -18.00 -12.77 8.06
N PRO A 131 -18.22 -12.62 9.38
CA PRO A 131 -17.51 -11.63 10.18
C PRO A 131 -16.01 -11.97 10.24
N PRO A 132 -15.10 -10.98 10.13
CA PRO A 132 -15.38 -9.56 9.90
C PRO A 132 -15.73 -9.23 8.43
N ARG A 133 -16.87 -8.56 8.23
CA ARG A 133 -17.45 -8.23 6.90
C ARG A 133 -16.82 -7.00 6.25
N TYR A 134 -16.12 -6.18 7.03
CA TYR A 134 -15.52 -4.93 6.58
C TYR A 134 -14.03 -4.92 6.89
N GLY A 135 -13.19 -4.65 5.89
CA GLY A 135 -11.79 -4.35 6.10
C GLY A 135 -11.58 -2.87 6.34
N LEU A 136 -10.83 -2.51 7.40
CA LEU A 136 -10.53 -1.11 7.68
C LEU A 136 -9.56 -0.57 6.62
N LEU A 137 -9.86 0.60 6.04
CA LEU A 137 -9.01 1.35 5.10
C LEU A 137 -8.33 2.57 5.76
N SER A 138 -9.08 3.39 6.51
CA SER A 138 -8.53 4.56 7.23
C SER A 138 -9.20 4.76 8.58
N GLY A 139 -8.51 5.46 9.50
CA GLY A 139 -9.05 5.79 10.83
C GLY A 139 -8.75 4.77 11.94
N TYR A 140 -7.59 4.10 11.87
CA TYR A 140 -7.12 3.16 12.90
C TYR A 140 -7.26 3.69 14.34
N ARG A 141 -6.69 4.87 14.60
CA ARG A 141 -6.70 5.52 15.92
C ARG A 141 -8.12 5.69 16.46
N ARG A 142 -9.04 6.08 15.57
CA ARG A 142 -10.45 6.31 15.88
C ARG A 142 -11.17 5.00 16.21
N LEU A 143 -10.94 3.94 15.41
CA LEU A 143 -11.50 2.62 15.71
C LEU A 143 -10.99 2.09 17.06
N HIS A 144 -9.68 2.15 17.31
CA HIS A 144 -9.09 1.70 18.57
C HIS A 144 -9.63 2.47 19.76
N ALA A 145 -9.71 3.80 19.68
CA ALA A 145 -10.26 4.61 20.75
C ALA A 145 -11.73 4.28 21.05
N VAL A 146 -12.56 4.06 20.02
CA VAL A 146 -13.96 3.64 20.20
C VAL A 146 -14.07 2.24 20.79
N ARG A 147 -13.24 1.28 20.33
CA ARG A 147 -13.17 -0.08 20.91
C ARG A 147 -12.78 -0.06 22.38
N ALA A 148 -11.77 0.74 22.73
CA ALA A 148 -11.33 0.91 24.11
C ALA A 148 -12.41 1.56 24.98
N LEU A 149 -13.11 2.58 24.48
CA LEU A 149 -14.25 3.20 25.17
C LEU A 149 -15.40 2.20 25.38
N HIS A 150 -15.74 1.41 24.38
CA HIS A 150 -16.74 0.35 24.50
C HIS A 150 -16.34 -0.69 25.56
N ALA A 151 -15.08 -1.15 25.54
CA ALA A 151 -14.58 -2.12 26.51
C ALA A 151 -14.59 -1.60 27.95
N LEU A 152 -14.32 -0.30 28.15
CA LEU A 152 -14.29 0.33 29.47
C LEU A 152 -15.69 0.65 30.02
N THR A 153 -16.63 1.05 29.15
CA THR A 153 -17.93 1.59 29.58
C THR A 153 -19.10 0.63 29.38
N GLY A 154 -19.00 -0.30 28.42
CA GLY A 154 -20.10 -1.18 28.00
C GLY A 154 -21.28 -0.44 27.38
N ASP A 155 -21.10 0.82 26.96
CA ASP A 155 -22.17 1.66 26.44
C ASP A 155 -22.43 1.38 24.94
N ASP A 156 -23.69 1.10 24.60
CA ASP A 156 -24.15 0.80 23.24
C ASP A 156 -23.78 1.89 22.21
N ARG A 157 -23.59 3.14 22.65
CA ARG A 157 -23.15 4.23 21.76
C ARG A 157 -21.78 3.98 21.12
N TYR A 158 -20.96 3.14 21.74
CA TYR A 158 -19.64 2.74 21.23
C TYR A 158 -19.63 1.36 20.58
N ALA A 159 -20.76 0.65 20.57
CA ALA A 159 -20.90 -0.63 19.87
C ALA A 159 -20.91 -0.45 18.34
N ARG A 160 -21.18 0.77 17.86
CA ARG A 160 -21.16 1.13 16.44
C ARG A 160 -20.25 2.33 16.17
N ILE A 161 -19.70 2.38 14.96
CA ILE A 161 -18.83 3.48 14.51
C ILE A 161 -19.27 3.96 13.13
N ARG A 162 -19.21 5.28 12.91
CA ARG A 162 -19.52 5.90 11.62
C ARG A 162 -18.42 5.61 10.61
N ALA A 163 -18.79 5.06 9.46
CA ALA A 163 -17.88 4.63 8.42
C ALA A 163 -18.37 5.01 7.02
N LEU A 164 -17.43 5.28 6.11
CA LEU A 164 -17.64 5.32 4.67
C LEU A 164 -17.24 3.96 4.07
N ILE A 165 -18.14 3.33 3.33
CA ILE A 165 -17.88 2.03 2.68
C ILE A 165 -17.41 2.31 1.25
N ARG A 166 -16.14 2.04 0.97
CA ARG A 166 -15.52 2.22 -0.34
C ARG A 166 -15.73 0.98 -1.22
N PRO A 167 -16.00 1.15 -2.53
CA PRO A 167 -16.11 0.03 -3.46
C PRO A 167 -14.80 -0.77 -3.55
N ARG A 168 -14.89 -2.11 -3.65
CA ARG A 168 -13.70 -2.98 -3.68
C ARG A 168 -12.83 -2.80 -4.93
N ALA A 169 -13.41 -2.43 -6.07
CA ALA A 169 -12.65 -2.07 -7.28
C ALA A 169 -11.77 -0.82 -7.07
N GLU A 170 -12.12 0.02 -6.10
CA GLU A 170 -11.30 1.14 -5.67
C GLU A 170 -10.36 0.77 -4.53
N ALA A 171 -10.35 -0.46 -4.00
CA ALA A 171 -9.41 -0.84 -2.93
C ALA A 171 -7.96 -0.74 -3.42
N ASP A 172 -7.68 -1.14 -4.66
CA ASP A 172 -6.37 -0.99 -5.31
C ASP A 172 -5.99 0.48 -5.50
N ALA A 173 -6.97 1.32 -5.89
CA ALA A 173 -6.79 2.78 -5.99
C ALA A 173 -6.69 3.44 -4.60
N ALA A 174 -7.32 2.85 -3.58
CA ALA A 174 -7.31 3.32 -2.20
C ALA A 174 -5.99 2.99 -1.51
N PHE A 175 -5.32 1.88 -1.88
CA PHE A 175 -3.91 1.66 -1.55
C PHE A 175 -3.03 2.79 -2.11
N VAL A 176 -3.22 3.15 -3.38
CA VAL A 176 -2.47 4.27 -3.99
C VAL A 176 -2.82 5.59 -3.29
N LEU A 177 -4.09 5.91 -3.08
CA LEU A 177 -4.53 7.16 -2.43
C LEU A 177 -4.10 7.25 -0.96
N MET A 178 -4.11 6.14 -0.21
CA MET A 178 -3.65 6.10 1.19
C MET A 178 -2.13 6.34 1.27
N VAL A 179 -1.38 5.74 0.33
CA VAL A 179 0.07 5.94 0.24
C VAL A 179 0.39 7.35 -0.25
N GLU A 180 -0.35 7.86 -1.23
CA GLU A 180 -0.19 9.22 -1.75
C GLU A 180 -0.55 10.27 -0.68
N GLU A 181 -1.62 10.11 0.10
CA GLU A 181 -1.98 11.05 1.18
C GLU A 181 -0.86 11.12 2.25
N ASN A 182 -0.33 9.97 2.68
CA ASN A 182 0.75 9.90 3.66
C ASN A 182 2.11 10.35 3.08
N GLU A 183 2.36 10.10 1.79
CA GLU A 183 3.57 10.54 1.10
C GLU A 183 3.58 12.05 0.88
N VAL A 184 2.44 12.65 0.53
CA VAL A 184 2.28 14.11 0.37
C VAL A 184 2.41 14.83 1.71
N ARG A 185 2.10 14.17 2.82
CA ARG A 185 2.37 14.66 4.19
C ARG A 185 3.81 14.44 4.68
N GLU A 186 4.68 13.84 3.86
CA GLU A 186 6.09 13.49 4.19
C GLU A 186 6.28 12.58 5.42
N GLU A 187 5.24 11.87 5.87
CA GLU A 187 5.30 11.07 7.11
C GLU A 187 5.95 9.68 6.92
N LEU A 188 6.14 9.20 5.68
CA LEU A 188 6.70 7.88 5.41
C LEU A 188 8.23 7.90 5.20
N SER A 189 8.93 7.12 6.02
CA SER A 189 10.35 6.74 5.87
C SER A 189 10.62 5.96 4.58
N HIS A 190 11.90 5.82 4.23
CA HIS A 190 12.30 5.07 3.04
C HIS A 190 11.99 3.57 3.15
N PHE A 191 12.11 3.03 4.37
CA PHE A 191 11.82 1.63 4.64
C PHE A 191 10.34 1.33 4.49
N GLU A 192 9.46 2.15 5.06
CA GLU A 192 8.01 1.96 4.97
C GLU A 192 7.54 2.00 3.51
N ARG A 193 8.07 2.92 2.69
CA ARG A 193 7.79 2.97 1.25
C ARG A 193 8.15 1.65 0.54
N GLY A 194 9.30 1.07 0.89
CA GLY A 194 9.72 -0.23 0.39
C GLY A 194 8.80 -1.36 0.83
N ARG A 195 8.51 -1.43 2.14
CA ARG A 195 7.62 -2.41 2.77
C ARG A 195 6.22 -2.42 2.14
N ILE A 196 5.61 -1.25 1.96
CA ILE A 196 4.29 -1.10 1.35
C ILE A 196 4.25 -1.69 -0.05
N ALA A 197 5.27 -1.41 -0.88
CA ALA A 197 5.33 -1.92 -2.24
C ALA A 197 5.40 -3.46 -2.29
N VAL A 198 6.17 -4.08 -1.40
CA VAL A 198 6.30 -5.55 -1.30
C VAL A 198 4.99 -6.18 -0.84
N ILE A 199 4.38 -5.62 0.23
CA ILE A 199 3.12 -6.15 0.76
C ILE A 199 2.01 -6.06 -0.28
N ALA A 200 1.90 -4.92 -0.97
CA ALA A 200 0.88 -4.75 -2.00
C ALA A 200 1.05 -5.72 -3.17
N ALA A 201 2.30 -6.02 -3.57
CA ALA A 201 2.58 -7.05 -4.56
C ALA A 201 2.20 -8.46 -4.06
N ASN A 202 2.56 -8.81 -2.82
CA ASN A 202 2.26 -10.12 -2.23
C ASN A 202 0.76 -10.39 -2.05
N GLN A 203 -0.04 -9.33 -1.86
CA GLN A 203 -1.49 -9.42 -1.78
C GLN A 203 -2.18 -9.52 -3.15
N GLY A 204 -1.40 -9.50 -4.24
CA GLY A 204 -1.91 -9.62 -5.60
C GLY A 204 -2.47 -8.32 -6.19
N ALA A 205 -2.31 -7.17 -5.51
CA ALA A 205 -2.71 -5.87 -6.05
C ALA A 205 -1.82 -5.45 -7.24
N PHE A 206 -0.59 -5.96 -7.30
CA PHE A 206 0.37 -5.71 -8.36
C PHE A 206 1.04 -7.00 -8.83
N ALA A 207 1.52 -7.02 -10.08
CA ALA A 207 2.12 -8.22 -10.67
C ALA A 207 3.42 -8.65 -9.95
N ASN A 208 4.18 -7.68 -9.43
CA ASN A 208 5.39 -7.88 -8.63
C ASN A 208 5.76 -6.58 -7.90
N THR A 209 6.76 -6.66 -7.02
CA THR A 209 7.28 -5.52 -6.24
C THR A 209 7.73 -4.35 -7.14
N GLU A 210 8.33 -4.62 -8.31
CA GLU A 210 8.77 -3.53 -9.21
C GLU A 210 7.59 -2.77 -9.83
N ASP A 211 6.54 -3.48 -10.24
CA ASP A 211 5.29 -2.92 -10.74
C ASP A 211 4.58 -2.08 -9.66
N ALA A 212 4.53 -2.60 -8.43
CA ALA A 212 4.00 -1.87 -7.27
C ALA A 212 4.74 -0.54 -7.05
N VAL A 213 6.08 -0.54 -7.06
CA VAL A 213 6.85 0.71 -6.92
C VAL A 213 6.59 1.68 -8.08
N ASN A 214 6.42 1.18 -9.30
CA ASN A 214 6.15 2.04 -10.45
C ASN A 214 4.78 2.70 -10.40
N LYS A 215 3.76 1.99 -9.92
CA LYS A 215 2.38 2.47 -9.85
C LYS A 215 2.13 3.32 -8.60
N LEU A 216 2.57 2.86 -7.41
CA LEU A 216 2.42 3.59 -6.15
C LEU A 216 3.21 4.90 -6.13
N PHE A 217 4.39 4.94 -6.76
CA PHE A 217 5.26 6.12 -6.80
C PHE A 217 5.42 6.67 -8.23
N ALA A 218 4.33 6.64 -9.00
CA ALA A 218 4.30 7.09 -10.39
C ALA A 218 4.65 8.57 -10.54
N SER A 219 4.16 9.41 -9.63
CA SER A 219 4.44 10.86 -9.54
C SER A 219 5.89 11.18 -9.13
N GLY A 220 6.60 10.22 -8.52
CA GLY A 220 7.98 10.37 -8.07
C GLY A 220 9.01 10.39 -9.20
N SER A 221 10.22 10.88 -8.91
CA SER A 221 11.34 10.81 -9.86
C SER A 221 11.85 9.37 -10.06
N LYS A 222 12.54 9.11 -11.19
CA LYS A 222 13.19 7.81 -11.44
C LYS A 222 14.17 7.42 -10.31
N ALA A 223 14.89 8.41 -9.78
CA ALA A 223 15.81 8.21 -8.66
C ALA A 223 15.07 7.81 -7.38
N LYS A 224 13.95 8.47 -7.07
CA LYS A 224 13.09 8.16 -5.92
C LYS A 224 12.59 6.72 -6.00
N ARG A 225 12.02 6.31 -7.14
CA ARG A 225 11.61 4.91 -7.37
C ARG A 225 12.76 3.91 -7.20
N SER A 226 13.97 4.24 -7.66
CA SER A 226 15.14 3.38 -7.49
C SER A 226 15.54 3.20 -6.02
N LYS A 227 15.41 4.25 -5.20
CA LYS A 227 15.64 4.16 -3.74
C LYS A 227 14.58 3.26 -3.10
N VAL A 228 13.30 3.48 -3.39
CA VAL A 228 12.20 2.65 -2.87
C VAL A 228 12.42 1.16 -3.18
N ARG A 229 12.80 0.80 -4.41
CA ARG A 229 13.15 -0.61 -4.75
C ARG A 229 14.29 -1.17 -3.91
N SER A 230 15.26 -0.32 -3.54
CA SER A 230 16.39 -0.76 -2.73
C SER A 230 15.98 -1.05 -1.29
N PHE A 231 15.01 -0.29 -0.74
CA PHE A 231 14.43 -0.56 0.57
C PHE A 231 13.41 -1.70 0.54
N ALA A 232 12.69 -1.90 -0.56
CA ALA A 232 11.84 -3.07 -0.77
C ALA A 232 12.64 -4.38 -0.67
N LEU A 233 13.82 -4.43 -1.31
CA LEU A 233 14.76 -5.55 -1.16
C LEU A 233 15.17 -5.79 0.30
N ILE A 234 15.45 -4.73 1.07
CA ILE A 234 15.81 -4.90 2.49
C ILE A 234 14.65 -5.51 3.27
N PHE A 235 13.42 -5.11 2.99
CA PHE A 235 12.24 -5.68 3.64
C PHE A 235 12.01 -7.15 3.23
N GLU A 236 12.14 -7.49 1.96
CA GLU A 236 12.03 -8.89 1.48
C GLU A 236 13.06 -9.81 2.14
N GLU A 237 14.29 -9.31 2.30
CA GLU A 237 15.41 -10.11 2.78
C GLU A 237 15.59 -10.11 4.30
N LEU A 238 15.21 -9.04 5.01
CA LEU A 238 15.48 -8.84 6.44
C LEU A 238 14.29 -8.29 7.24
N GLY A 239 13.13 -8.08 6.62
CA GLY A 239 11.99 -7.43 7.27
C GLY A 239 11.45 -8.16 8.50
N ASP A 240 11.69 -9.47 8.59
CA ASP A 240 11.35 -10.32 9.74
C ASP A 240 12.36 -10.23 10.90
N MET A 241 13.58 -9.74 10.63
CA MET A 241 14.69 -9.70 11.58
C MET A 241 14.95 -8.30 12.16
N LEU A 242 14.55 -7.25 11.46
CA LEU A 242 14.76 -5.87 11.90
C LEU A 242 13.72 -5.45 12.96
N ARG A 243 14.21 -5.00 14.10
CA ARG A 243 13.42 -4.45 15.21
C ARG A 243 13.18 -2.96 15.07
N PHE A 244 14.14 -2.21 14.51
CA PHE A 244 14.05 -0.74 14.34
C PHE A 244 14.20 -0.29 12.88
N PRO A 245 13.41 -0.85 11.94
CA PRO A 245 13.61 -0.59 10.51
C PRO A 245 13.31 0.86 10.09
N GLU A 246 12.47 1.59 10.82
CA GLU A 246 12.08 2.98 10.53
C GLU A 246 13.22 3.97 10.77
N ALA A 247 14.13 3.66 11.69
CA ALA A 247 15.31 4.47 11.99
C ALA A 247 16.39 4.37 10.89
N LEU A 248 16.20 3.50 9.90
CA LEU A 248 17.16 3.28 8.83
C LEU A 248 17.22 4.48 7.87
N THR A 249 18.25 5.31 8.05
CA THR A 249 18.51 6.45 7.17
C THR A 249 18.74 6.04 5.72
N GLU A 250 18.52 6.96 4.78
CA GLU A 250 18.73 6.70 3.35
C GLU A 250 20.12 6.12 3.05
N ARG A 251 21.17 6.73 3.61
CA ARG A 251 22.56 6.30 3.42
C ARG A 251 22.80 4.88 3.93
N ARG A 252 22.30 4.57 5.13
CA ARG A 252 22.44 3.27 5.78
C ARG A 252 21.72 2.19 4.97
N GLY A 253 20.47 2.43 4.58
CA GLY A 253 19.69 1.49 3.78
C GLY A 253 20.29 1.24 2.40
N LEU A 254 20.78 2.28 1.71
CA LEU A 254 21.43 2.07 0.40
C LEU A 254 22.72 1.23 0.50
N ARG A 255 23.54 1.43 1.56
CA ARG A 255 24.71 0.58 1.82
C ARG A 255 24.30 -0.87 2.09
N LEU A 256 23.30 -1.07 2.93
CA LEU A 256 22.76 -2.38 3.26
C LEU A 256 22.21 -3.11 2.03
N SER A 257 21.37 -2.46 1.22
CA SER A 257 20.83 -3.05 -0.02
C SER A 257 21.93 -3.46 -1.01
N THR A 258 23.04 -2.70 -1.07
CA THR A 258 24.18 -3.04 -1.92
C THR A 258 24.87 -4.31 -1.45
N ALA A 259 25.02 -4.47 -0.13
CA ALA A 259 25.61 -5.67 0.45
C ALA A 259 24.68 -6.90 0.32
N LEU A 260 23.37 -6.73 0.46
CA LEU A 260 22.38 -7.78 0.21
C LEU A 260 22.48 -8.30 -1.23
N ARG A 261 22.52 -7.41 -2.24
CA ARG A 261 22.79 -7.80 -3.64
C ARG A 261 24.15 -8.48 -3.82
N GLY A 262 25.10 -8.21 -2.92
CA GLY A 262 26.41 -8.85 -2.86
C GLY A 262 26.43 -10.21 -2.13
N GLY A 263 25.28 -10.71 -1.67
CA GLY A 263 25.17 -11.98 -0.94
C GLY A 263 25.58 -11.89 0.53
N ALA A 264 25.41 -10.73 1.17
CA ALA A 264 25.68 -10.57 2.60
C ALA A 264 24.53 -11.04 3.51
N GLU A 265 23.36 -11.35 2.93
CA GLU A 265 22.11 -11.72 3.63
C GLU A 265 22.33 -12.72 4.77
N THR A 266 22.88 -13.91 4.49
CA THR A 266 23.09 -14.96 5.49
C THR A 266 23.93 -14.49 6.68
N ARG A 267 24.97 -13.69 6.43
CA ARG A 267 25.86 -13.19 7.49
C ARG A 267 25.16 -12.14 8.35
N ILE A 268 24.34 -11.30 7.73
CA ILE A 268 23.57 -10.26 8.42
C ILE A 268 22.47 -10.92 9.27
N ARG A 269 21.71 -11.87 8.71
CA ARG A 269 20.73 -12.66 9.47
C ARG A 269 21.37 -13.37 10.66
N GLN A 270 22.55 -13.96 10.50
CA GLN A 270 23.27 -14.60 11.60
C GLN A 270 23.63 -13.60 12.72
N ALA A 271 24.15 -12.42 12.37
CA ALA A 271 24.49 -11.38 13.34
C ALA A 271 23.25 -10.87 14.10
N LEU A 272 22.12 -10.70 13.41
CA LEU A 272 20.86 -10.28 14.02
C LEU A 272 20.23 -11.39 14.89
N SER A 273 20.42 -12.67 14.56
CA SER A 273 19.80 -13.79 15.29
C SER A 273 20.37 -14.04 16.69
N VAL A 274 21.59 -13.59 16.96
CA VAL A 274 22.30 -13.84 18.24
C VAL A 274 22.30 -12.63 19.17
N ALA A 275 21.67 -11.54 18.76
CA ALA A 275 21.65 -10.27 19.49
C ALA A 275 20.21 -9.82 19.74
N ASP A 276 20.00 -9.06 20.82
CA ASP A 276 18.73 -8.42 21.16
C ASP A 276 18.99 -6.92 21.34
N PRO A 277 19.03 -6.12 20.26
CA PRO A 277 19.34 -4.70 20.34
C PRO A 277 18.23 -3.94 21.09
N GLU A 278 18.61 -3.07 22.02
CA GLU A 278 17.68 -2.25 22.80
C GLU A 278 17.27 -0.98 22.06
N ASP A 279 18.11 -0.51 21.12
CA ASP A 279 17.82 0.65 20.27
C ASP A 279 18.28 0.49 18.81
N ALA A 280 17.92 1.49 17.99
CA ALA A 280 18.22 1.52 16.56
C ALA A 280 19.70 1.65 16.21
N GLU A 281 20.51 2.27 17.09
CA GLU A 281 21.93 2.45 16.83
C GLU A 281 22.69 1.16 17.14
N GLU A 282 22.32 0.45 18.20
CA GLU A 282 22.83 -0.88 18.52
C GLU A 282 22.50 -1.88 17.40
N GLU A 283 21.25 -1.90 16.91
CA GLU A 283 20.86 -2.73 15.77
C GLU A 283 21.72 -2.42 14.54
N TRP A 284 21.95 -1.12 14.26
CA TRP A 284 22.77 -0.72 13.13
C TRP A 284 24.24 -1.14 13.29
N GLN A 285 24.82 -1.03 14.49
CA GLN A 285 26.22 -1.42 14.73
C GLN A 285 26.47 -2.91 14.43
N LEU A 286 25.51 -3.78 14.74
CA LEU A 286 25.56 -5.20 14.40
C LEU A 286 25.63 -5.42 12.88
N ILE A 287 24.78 -4.72 12.14
CA ILE A 287 24.75 -4.78 10.69
C ILE A 287 26.05 -4.20 10.12
N GLU A 288 26.48 -3.04 10.60
CA GLU A 288 27.67 -2.32 10.13
C GLU A 288 28.95 -3.15 10.27
N ALA A 289 29.12 -3.86 11.39
CA ALA A 289 30.27 -4.75 11.58
C ALA A 289 30.35 -5.84 10.48
N VAL A 290 29.20 -6.40 10.08
CA VAL A 290 29.13 -7.38 8.98
C VAL A 290 29.43 -6.72 7.63
N LEU A 291 28.93 -5.51 7.41
CA LEU A 291 29.18 -4.75 6.19
C LEU A 291 30.66 -4.41 6.03
N GLU A 292 31.33 -3.94 7.08
CA GLU A 292 32.76 -3.64 7.07
C GLU A 292 33.59 -4.90 6.80
N ALA A 293 33.27 -6.02 7.46
CA ALA A 293 33.94 -7.29 7.21
C ALA A 293 33.76 -7.80 5.77
N ALA A 294 32.64 -7.46 5.11
CA ALA A 294 32.39 -7.78 3.71
C ALA A 294 33.16 -6.84 2.75
N GLU A 295 33.33 -5.56 3.12
CA GLU A 295 34.03 -4.54 2.33
C GLU A 295 35.56 -4.68 2.38
N VAL A 296 36.11 -5.19 3.49
CA VAL A 296 37.56 -5.39 3.69
C VAL A 296 38.12 -6.59 2.90
N ARG A 297 37.27 -7.49 2.39
CA ARG A 297 37.73 -8.54 1.47
C ARG A 297 38.11 -7.89 0.13
N PRO A 298 39.35 -8.10 -0.37
CA PRO A 298 39.79 -7.49 -1.62
C PRO A 298 38.82 -7.89 -2.74
N ARG A 299 38.21 -6.89 -3.37
CA ARG A 299 37.36 -7.07 -4.56
C ARG A 299 38.17 -7.84 -5.60
N ASP A 300 37.64 -8.99 -6.01
CA ASP A 300 38.18 -9.77 -7.13
C ASP A 300 38.19 -8.89 -8.40
N PRO A 301 39.35 -8.61 -9.02
CA PRO A 301 39.45 -7.80 -10.23
C PRO A 301 38.76 -8.43 -11.45
N SER A 302 38.29 -9.68 -11.36
CA SER A 302 37.57 -10.38 -12.43
C SER A 302 36.11 -9.94 -12.63
N ARG A 303 35.49 -9.26 -11.66
CA ARG A 303 34.12 -8.76 -11.80
C ARG A 303 34.10 -7.37 -12.42
N GLY A 304 34.09 -7.37 -13.75
CA GLY A 304 33.99 -6.19 -14.61
C GLY A 304 32.87 -5.24 -14.21
N GLY A 305 33.25 -4.10 -13.63
CA GLY A 305 32.41 -2.92 -13.48
C GLY A 305 32.48 -2.04 -14.72
N ARG A 306 31.33 -1.50 -15.12
CA ARG A 306 31.13 -0.49 -16.19
C ARG A 306 32.26 0.56 -16.18
N PRO A 307 32.91 0.86 -17.32
CA PRO A 307 34.05 1.77 -17.34
C PRO A 307 33.62 3.16 -16.88
N LYS A 308 34.17 3.61 -15.74
CA LYS A 308 34.13 5.02 -15.36
C LYS A 308 34.83 5.81 -16.47
N ALA A 309 34.18 6.88 -16.93
CA ALA A 309 34.74 7.78 -17.92
C ALA A 309 36.19 8.14 -17.55
N ARG A 310 37.12 7.91 -18.48
CA ARG A 310 38.55 8.22 -18.31
C ARG A 310 38.70 9.72 -18.09
N VAL A 311 38.93 10.12 -16.84
CA VAL A 311 39.55 11.41 -16.54
C VAL A 311 40.94 11.38 -17.22
N PRO A 312 41.33 12.41 -18.00
CA PRO A 312 42.65 12.42 -18.61
C PRO A 312 43.72 12.28 -17.52
N PRO A 313 44.72 11.41 -17.70
CA PRO A 313 45.73 11.16 -16.68
C PRO A 313 46.45 12.46 -16.34
N GLN A 314 46.41 12.85 -15.06
CA GLN A 314 47.16 14.00 -14.56
C GLN A 314 48.66 13.73 -14.75
N VAL A 315 49.33 14.63 -15.47
CA VAL A 315 50.77 14.62 -15.71
C VAL A 315 51.43 15.58 -14.72
N GLY A 316 52.57 15.17 -14.17
CA GLY A 316 53.29 15.92 -13.14
C GLY A 316 53.30 15.17 -11.80
N TRP A 317 53.58 15.90 -10.73
CA TRP A 317 53.55 15.36 -9.37
C TRP A 317 52.12 15.00 -8.99
N LEU A 318 51.87 13.72 -8.76
CA LEU A 318 50.58 13.19 -8.31
C LEU A 318 50.44 13.31 -6.78
N ASP A 319 51.56 13.19 -6.08
CA ASP A 319 51.72 13.40 -4.64
C ASP A 319 53.19 13.76 -4.34
N ASP A 320 53.60 13.75 -3.06
CA ASP A 320 54.95 14.09 -2.60
C ASP A 320 56.01 13.01 -2.89
N VAL A 321 55.61 11.84 -3.39
CA VAL A 321 56.48 10.69 -3.64
C VAL A 321 56.31 10.09 -5.04
N THR A 322 55.33 10.55 -5.82
CA THR A 322 54.92 9.96 -7.09
C THR A 322 54.82 11.06 -8.16
N ILE A 323 55.55 10.85 -9.26
CA ILE A 323 55.49 11.71 -10.44
C ILE A 323 55.09 10.88 -11.65
N ARG A 324 54.22 11.43 -12.50
CA ARG A 324 53.83 10.83 -13.78
C ARG A 324 54.34 11.68 -14.94
N THR A 325 55.12 11.06 -15.82
CA THR A 325 55.66 11.71 -17.01
C THR A 325 54.57 11.88 -18.08
N THR A 326 54.82 12.79 -19.01
CA THR A 326 54.00 12.95 -20.23
C THR A 326 53.98 11.69 -21.09
N SER A 327 55.05 10.90 -21.06
CA SER A 327 55.17 9.60 -21.74
C SER A 327 54.39 8.47 -21.05
N GLY A 328 53.72 8.74 -19.93
CA GLY A 328 52.87 7.77 -19.24
C GLY A 328 53.62 6.86 -18.25
N ILE A 329 54.90 7.13 -17.97
CA ILE A 329 55.68 6.43 -16.95
C ILE A 329 55.41 7.08 -15.58
N THR A 330 55.04 6.26 -14.60
CA THR A 330 54.92 6.67 -13.21
C THR A 330 56.18 6.28 -12.45
N ILE A 331 56.81 7.25 -11.79
CA ILE A 331 57.98 7.06 -10.94
C ILE A 331 57.55 7.32 -9.50
N ARG A 332 57.72 6.33 -8.64
CA ARG A 332 57.43 6.42 -7.21
C ARG A 332 58.69 6.22 -6.39
N ARG A 333 59.00 7.16 -5.49
CA ARG A 333 60.08 7.02 -4.52
C ARG A 333 59.57 6.33 -3.25
N GLY A 334 60.37 5.41 -2.74
CA GLY A 334 60.14 4.71 -1.48
C GLY A 334 61.43 4.61 -0.67
N LYS A 335 61.30 4.11 0.56
CA LYS A 335 62.42 3.72 1.41
C LYS A 335 62.26 2.27 1.78
N ASP A 336 63.35 1.51 1.68
CA ASP A 336 63.43 0.14 2.18
C ASP A 336 64.61 0.05 3.16
N GLY A 337 64.31 0.10 4.45
CA GLY A 337 65.31 0.28 5.50
C GLY A 337 66.13 1.56 5.34
N ARG A 338 67.44 1.43 5.09
CA ARG A 338 68.36 2.55 4.82
C ARG A 338 68.50 2.87 3.32
N ALA A 339 67.90 2.07 2.43
CA ALA A 339 67.98 2.28 1.00
C ALA A 339 66.85 3.18 0.48
N HIS A 340 67.16 3.98 -0.53
CA HIS A 340 66.16 4.70 -1.33
C HIS A 340 65.82 3.87 -2.56
N VAL A 341 64.53 3.65 -2.81
CA VAL A 341 64.05 2.85 -3.94
C VAL A 341 63.24 3.75 -4.88
N LEU A 342 63.52 3.68 -6.18
CA LEU A 342 62.69 4.25 -7.23
C LEU A 342 61.98 3.11 -7.95
N ARG A 343 60.65 3.12 -7.91
CA ARG A 343 59.80 2.18 -8.64
C ARG A 343 59.25 2.87 -9.88
N LEU A 344 59.60 2.37 -11.05
CA LEU A 344 59.14 2.89 -12.34
C LEU A 344 58.12 1.92 -12.93
N GLU A 345 56.95 2.42 -13.33
CA GLU A 345 55.85 1.64 -13.90
C GLU A 345 55.27 2.34 -15.14
N GLY A 346 55.01 1.60 -16.21
CA GLY A 346 54.48 2.16 -17.45
C GLY A 346 54.79 1.28 -18.67
N GLU A 347 53.88 1.27 -19.63
CA GLU A 347 54.00 0.52 -20.89
C GLU A 347 55.26 0.83 -21.72
N PRO A 348 55.80 2.08 -21.75
CA PRO A 348 57.02 2.37 -22.52
C PRO A 348 58.34 2.07 -21.80
N LEU A 349 58.33 1.38 -20.64
CA LEU A 349 59.55 0.93 -19.97
C LEU A 349 60.11 -0.33 -20.65
N HIS A 350 61.18 -0.16 -21.41
CA HIS A 350 61.93 -1.25 -22.05
C HIS A 350 63.35 -1.28 -21.50
N ASP A 351 64.04 -2.41 -21.64
CA ASP A 351 65.36 -2.64 -21.03
C ASP A 351 66.41 -1.58 -21.45
N GLU A 352 66.43 -1.18 -22.72
CA GLU A 352 67.35 -0.13 -23.21
C GLU A 352 67.12 1.24 -22.53
N LEU A 353 65.87 1.59 -22.22
CA LEU A 353 65.54 2.83 -21.50
C LEU A 353 66.00 2.75 -20.04
N MET A 354 65.87 1.58 -19.41
CA MET A 354 66.35 1.35 -18.06
C MET A 354 67.88 1.45 -17.97
N ASP A 355 68.60 0.91 -18.96
CA ASP A 355 70.06 1.03 -19.03
C ASP A 355 70.51 2.48 -19.17
N MET A 356 69.86 3.26 -20.04
CA MET A 356 70.14 4.70 -20.17
C MET A 356 69.86 5.47 -18.87
N LEU A 357 68.76 5.15 -18.17
CA LEU A 357 68.43 5.76 -16.87
C LEU A 357 69.48 5.42 -15.81
N MET A 358 69.98 4.18 -15.77
CA MET A 358 71.03 3.77 -14.84
C MET A 358 72.33 4.55 -15.07
N VAL A 359 72.73 4.74 -16.34
CA VAL A 359 73.90 5.56 -16.69
C VAL A 359 73.70 7.02 -16.30
N HIS A 360 72.50 7.56 -16.53
CA HIS A 360 72.19 8.94 -16.18
C HIS A 360 72.17 9.17 -14.66
N ILE A 361 71.52 8.28 -13.90
CA ILE A 361 71.50 8.33 -12.43
C ILE A 361 72.93 8.22 -11.88
N ARG A 362 73.75 7.31 -12.42
CA ARG A 362 75.16 7.20 -12.03
C ARG A 362 75.91 8.52 -12.22
N SER A 363 75.77 9.15 -13.38
CA SER A 363 76.41 10.46 -13.68
C SER A 363 75.99 11.57 -12.71
N VAL A 364 74.71 11.58 -12.29
CA VAL A 364 74.20 12.54 -11.30
C VAL A 364 74.75 12.28 -9.90
N LEU A 365 74.95 11.01 -9.52
CA LEU A 365 75.47 10.62 -8.21
C LEU A 365 77.00 10.70 -8.09
N GLU A 366 77.72 10.73 -9.21
CA GLU A 366 79.19 10.87 -9.26
C GLU A 366 79.66 12.33 -9.34
N ARG A 367 78.74 13.31 -9.34
CA ARG A 367 79.01 14.74 -9.13
C ARG A 367 78.96 15.09 -7.65
#